data_AF-A0A3M6U991-F1
#
_entry.id   AF-A0A3M6U991-F1
#
_cell.length_a   1.000
_cell.length_b   1.000
_cell.length_c   1.000
_cell.angle_alpha   90.00
_cell.angle_beta   90.00
_cell.angle_gamma   90.00
#
_symmetry.space_group_name_H-M   'P 1'
#
loop_
_entity.id
_entity.type
_entity.pdbx_description
1 polymer ?
#
loop_
_entity_poly.entity_id
_entity_poly.type
_entity_poly.pdbx_seq_one_letter_code
_entity_poly.pdbx_strand_id
1 'polypeptide(L)'
;MRKLTRCRILRDESLTRRKLILFLGAIIFTIYLLVQRNEGTADHQQTGGKPISGIWRSLYPFHANDSLSGESLPLGQMPTYEQRKEARCGHNWQKSYIKLHQDILQARRPQKFIVFTCKEEGYGCGGYGNRLGGITSLLFLSILTQRALLIDWDHGAPLERFLVPKGVQWNYSMENLKHLDSRIHYLGKKEHFKKTRSDVLKPWKTKLDFQAWLRQADLSSYFDHPVEKIVSNWNFANALLEKPFLEKNFNESLRKTNNSLVGCAFDFLFLKSKELEIRLSTARHSLGLTNKVLKVGFHIRMGDVALHRGSNSNNLNYRASFRCAQNLRDALAQQTRGFQTDIKLFLATDDKDVKQYALMNYASDVVTLDITPHHIKSLQGRNIRHSEPVEGIFNVMLDHFLLSECDFLILSMSTFGLTAAELKFHPSQTVTFGHKIMRSNDHCGRVEVPSHTNSYVRT
;
A
#
# COMPACT_ATOMS: atom_id res chain seq x y z
N MET A 1 75.37 -31.11 41.03
CA MET A 1 75.30 -29.78 41.69
C MET A 1 74.20 -28.99 40.98
N ARG A 2 73.13 -28.41 41.54
CA ARG A 2 72.64 -28.09 42.89
C ARG A 2 71.12 -28.35 42.94
N LYS A 3 70.60 -28.52 44.16
CA LYS A 3 69.22 -28.85 44.58
C LYS A 3 68.27 -27.62 44.64
N LEU A 4 66.96 -27.94 44.84
CA LEU A 4 65.86 -27.18 45.52
C LEU A 4 65.10 -26.13 44.65
N THR A 5 63.77 -25.93 44.66
CA THR A 5 62.64 -26.32 45.55
C THR A 5 61.29 -26.21 44.81
N ARG A 6 60.28 -27.03 45.19
CA ARG A 6 58.83 -26.84 44.94
C ARG A 6 58.27 -25.64 45.73
N CYS A 7 57.22 -24.96 45.23
CA CYS A 7 55.83 -24.93 45.77
C CYS A 7 55.03 -23.63 45.50
N ARG A 8 53.72 -23.79 45.23
CA ARG A 8 52.55 -22.89 45.44
C ARG A 8 52.50 -21.50 44.77
N ILE A 9 51.75 -21.38 43.65
CA ILE A 9 50.81 -20.26 43.37
C ILE A 9 49.69 -20.78 42.43
N LEU A 10 48.62 -21.35 42.98
CA LEU A 10 47.34 -21.56 42.28
C LEU A 10 46.22 -21.45 43.32
N ARG A 11 45.91 -20.22 43.75
CA ARG A 11 44.76 -19.98 44.65
C ARG A 11 44.18 -18.57 44.67
N ASP A 12 44.56 -17.66 43.76
CA ASP A 12 44.14 -16.25 43.88
C ASP A 12 43.26 -15.69 42.73
N GLU A 13 43.03 -16.43 41.64
CA GLU A 13 42.16 -15.91 40.54
C GLU A 13 40.66 -16.12 40.77
N SER A 14 40.26 -17.01 41.69
CA SER A 14 38.83 -17.30 41.92
C SER A 14 38.15 -16.30 42.85
N LEU A 15 38.92 -15.62 43.72
CA LEU A 15 38.38 -14.65 44.68
C LEU A 15 38.04 -13.32 44.00
N THR A 16 38.84 -12.91 43.02
CA THR A 16 38.66 -11.66 42.24
C THR A 16 37.45 -11.76 41.32
N ARG A 17 37.22 -12.93 40.70
CA ARG A 17 36.01 -13.17 39.89
C ARG A 17 34.73 -13.22 40.72
N ARG A 18 34.75 -13.80 41.92
CA ARG A 18 33.57 -13.82 42.81
C ARG A 18 33.22 -12.42 43.33
N LYS A 19 34.22 -11.59 43.64
CA LYS A 19 33.99 -10.18 44.04
C LYS A 19 33.41 -9.34 42.89
N LEU A 20 33.88 -9.55 41.66
CA LEU A 20 33.36 -8.84 40.48
C LEU A 20 31.91 -9.20 40.15
N ILE A 21 31.55 -10.49 40.28
CA ILE A 21 30.17 -10.96 40.04
C ILE A 21 29.20 -10.43 41.12
N LEU A 22 29.63 -10.39 42.39
CA LEU A 22 28.82 -9.82 43.47
C LEU A 22 28.66 -8.30 43.32
N PHE A 23 29.69 -7.59 42.85
CA PHE A 23 29.63 -6.14 42.62
C PHE A 23 28.71 -5.78 41.45
N LEU A 24 28.77 -6.53 40.35
CA LEU A 24 27.84 -6.35 39.21
C LEU A 24 26.40 -6.73 39.57
N GLY A 25 26.20 -7.78 40.37
CA GLY A 25 24.88 -8.15 40.88
C GLY A 25 24.25 -7.06 41.77
N ALA A 26 25.05 -6.43 42.63
CA ALA A 26 24.59 -5.33 43.47
C ALA A 26 24.18 -4.10 42.65
N ILE A 27 24.97 -3.73 41.63
CA ILE A 27 24.65 -2.60 40.74
C ILE A 27 23.35 -2.84 39.96
N ILE A 28 23.16 -4.05 39.42
CA ILE A 28 21.94 -4.41 38.68
C ILE A 28 20.72 -4.39 39.61
N PHE A 29 20.86 -4.87 40.86
CA PHE A 29 19.78 -4.85 41.84
C PHE A 29 19.44 -3.42 42.30
N THR A 30 20.43 -2.54 42.47
CA THR A 30 20.20 -1.12 42.79
C THR A 30 19.54 -0.37 41.64
N ILE A 31 19.91 -0.65 40.38
CA ILE A 31 19.24 -0.07 39.20
C ILE A 31 17.79 -0.59 39.11
N TYR A 32 17.56 -1.88 39.37
CA TYR A 32 16.21 -2.45 39.39
C TYR A 32 15.33 -1.81 40.48
N LEU A 33 15.86 -1.58 41.69
CA LEU A 33 15.15 -0.89 42.76
C LEU A 33 14.94 0.61 42.47
N LEU A 34 15.86 1.27 41.76
CA LEU A 34 15.67 2.66 41.32
C LEU A 34 14.60 2.79 40.23
N VAL A 35 14.46 1.80 39.36
CA VAL A 35 13.40 1.74 38.34
C VAL A 35 12.04 1.46 39.00
N GLN A 36 11.98 0.54 39.97
CA GLN A 36 10.73 0.23 40.69
C GLN A 36 10.30 1.36 41.65
N ARG A 37 11.24 2.16 42.18
CA ARG A 37 10.93 3.30 43.06
C ARG A 37 10.41 4.54 42.31
N ASN A 38 10.52 4.58 40.98
CA ASN A 38 9.96 5.65 40.14
C ASN A 38 8.55 5.35 39.59
N GLU A 39 7.97 4.19 39.89
CA GLU A 39 6.59 3.84 39.51
C GLU A 39 5.56 4.02 40.64
N GLY A 40 5.98 4.54 41.80
CA GLY A 40 5.11 4.74 42.96
C GLY A 40 5.03 6.19 43.41
N THR A 41 4.33 7.04 42.66
CA THR A 41 3.62 8.26 43.14
C THR A 41 3.02 9.01 41.94
N ALA A 42 1.79 8.66 41.56
CA ALA A 42 0.92 9.59 40.83
C ALA A 42 -0.53 9.32 41.25
N ASP A 43 -1.04 10.32 41.95
CA ASP A 43 -2.33 10.37 42.62
C ASP A 43 -3.50 10.33 41.64
N HIS A 44 -4.64 9.85 42.15
CA HIS A 44 -5.91 9.85 41.45
C HIS A 44 -6.42 11.29 41.24
N GLN A 45 -6.39 11.78 39.99
CA GLN A 45 -7.32 12.81 39.54
C GLN A 45 -7.98 12.41 38.22
N GLN A 46 -9.28 12.17 38.32
CA GLN A 46 -10.22 12.09 37.21
C GLN A 46 -10.14 13.38 36.39
N THR A 47 -9.58 13.32 35.18
CA THR A 47 -9.93 14.25 34.10
C THR A 47 -10.05 13.47 32.80
N GLY A 48 -11.16 13.70 32.09
CA GLY A 48 -11.52 13.00 30.86
C GLY A 48 -10.48 13.23 29.75
N GLY A 49 -9.63 12.23 29.52
CA GLY A 49 -8.70 12.19 28.39
C GLY A 49 -9.43 11.81 27.11
N LYS A 50 -9.64 12.79 26.22
CA LYS A 50 -10.07 12.57 24.83
C LYS A 50 -9.22 11.47 24.15
N PRO A 51 -9.82 10.56 23.37
CA PRO A 51 -9.05 9.53 22.70
C PRO A 51 -8.12 10.14 21.65
N ILE A 52 -6.90 9.60 21.62
CA ILE A 52 -5.77 9.83 20.72
C ILE A 52 -6.23 9.67 19.25
N SER A 53 -6.83 10.72 18.71
CA SER A 53 -7.36 10.79 17.34
C SER A 53 -6.43 11.53 16.38
N GLY A 54 -5.36 12.15 16.90
CA GLY A 54 -4.41 12.97 16.13
C GLY A 54 -3.35 12.21 15.35
N ILE A 55 -2.91 11.03 15.81
CA ILE A 55 -1.79 10.30 15.21
C ILE A 55 -2.18 9.59 13.90
N TRP A 56 -3.47 9.27 13.73
CA TRP A 56 -3.95 8.49 12.58
C TRP A 56 -4.40 9.34 11.38
N ARG A 57 -4.67 10.64 11.57
CA ARG A 57 -5.01 11.58 10.48
C ARG A 57 -3.84 11.85 9.52
N SER A 58 -2.60 11.52 9.93
CA SER A 58 -1.38 12.00 9.28
C SER A 58 -0.67 10.98 8.38
N LEU A 59 -1.07 9.70 8.37
CA LEU A 59 -0.33 8.63 7.66
C LEU A 59 -0.83 8.34 6.24
N TYR A 60 -2.09 8.71 5.98
CA TYR A 60 -2.77 8.66 4.69
C TYR A 60 -3.74 9.85 4.68
N PRO A 61 -3.71 10.77 3.71
CA PRO A 61 -4.69 11.85 3.63
C PRO A 61 -6.02 11.31 3.09
N PHE A 62 -6.49 10.17 3.60
CA PHE A 62 -7.94 9.97 3.62
C PHE A 62 -8.44 10.97 4.64
N HIS A 63 -8.98 12.09 4.14
CA HIS A 63 -9.78 13.01 4.92
C HIS A 63 -10.96 12.20 5.49
N ALA A 64 -10.76 11.61 6.67
CA ALA A 64 -11.82 10.99 7.46
C ALA A 64 -12.75 12.05 8.08
N ASN A 65 -12.76 13.26 7.52
CA ASN A 65 -13.30 14.47 8.12
C ASN A 65 -14.00 15.39 7.12
N ASP A 66 -14.32 14.91 5.91
CA ASP A 66 -15.45 15.51 5.21
C ASP A 66 -16.68 15.15 6.06
N SER A 67 -17.13 16.14 6.82
CA SER A 67 -18.50 16.23 7.30
C SER A 67 -19.42 15.73 6.19
N LEU A 68 -20.23 14.72 6.50
CA LEU A 68 -21.26 14.15 5.62
C LEU A 68 -22.33 15.22 5.32
N SER A 69 -21.97 16.18 4.49
CA SER A 69 -22.88 17.08 3.77
C SER A 69 -22.76 16.82 2.27
N GLY A 70 -22.41 15.59 1.89
CA GLY A 70 -22.40 15.15 0.51
C GLY A 70 -23.83 14.87 0.07
N GLU A 71 -24.32 15.66 -0.87
CA GLU A 71 -25.52 15.38 -1.64
C GLU A 71 -25.56 13.90 -2.06
N SER A 72 -26.70 13.28 -1.83
CA SER A 72 -26.91 11.86 -2.07
C SER A 72 -27.04 11.60 -3.58
N LEU A 73 -26.16 10.76 -4.12
CA LEU A 73 -26.15 10.39 -5.55
C LEU A 73 -27.06 9.16 -5.77
N PRO A 74 -28.12 9.27 -6.60
CA PRO A 74 -28.92 8.11 -6.99
C PRO A 74 -28.05 7.04 -7.68
N LEU A 75 -28.33 5.75 -7.46
CA LEU A 75 -27.60 4.64 -8.11
C LEU A 75 -27.53 4.77 -9.65
N GLY A 76 -28.52 5.41 -10.27
CA GLY A 76 -28.57 5.67 -11.72
C GLY A 76 -27.72 6.85 -12.22
N GLN A 77 -27.04 7.58 -11.34
CA GLN A 77 -26.24 8.77 -11.67
C GLN A 77 -24.75 8.63 -11.34
N MET A 78 -24.26 7.42 -11.07
CA MET A 78 -22.82 7.23 -10.84
C MET A 78 -22.01 7.63 -12.08
N PRO A 79 -21.03 8.54 -11.96
CA PRO A 79 -20.21 8.95 -13.10
C PRO A 79 -19.49 7.73 -13.70
N THR A 80 -19.34 7.68 -15.02
CA THR A 80 -18.61 6.60 -15.70
C THR A 80 -17.14 6.58 -15.29
N TYR A 81 -16.44 5.46 -15.55
CA TYR A 81 -14.99 5.37 -15.31
C TYR A 81 -14.23 6.53 -15.98
N GLU A 82 -14.57 6.87 -17.22
CA GLU A 82 -13.93 7.95 -17.96
C GLU A 82 -14.18 9.32 -17.34
N GLN A 83 -15.41 9.59 -16.89
CA GLN A 83 -15.75 10.83 -16.18
C GLN A 83 -14.97 10.95 -14.86
N ARG A 84 -14.88 9.86 -14.09
CA ARG A 84 -14.11 9.86 -12.83
C ARG A 84 -12.61 10.03 -13.08
N LYS A 85 -12.08 9.38 -14.11
CA LYS A 85 -10.68 9.49 -14.52
C LYS A 85 -10.34 10.92 -14.91
N GLU A 86 -11.13 11.53 -15.79
CA GLU A 86 -10.91 12.90 -16.25
C GLU A 86 -10.93 13.88 -15.06
N ALA A 87 -11.91 13.74 -14.17
CA ALA A 87 -12.03 14.58 -12.98
C ALA A 87 -10.84 14.44 -12.01
N ARG A 88 -10.20 13.25 -11.93
CA ARG A 88 -9.18 12.94 -10.92
C ARG A 88 -7.74 12.91 -11.40
N CYS A 89 -7.49 12.80 -12.70
CA CYS A 89 -6.11 12.67 -13.21
C CYS A 89 -5.62 13.93 -13.92
N GLY A 90 -6.53 14.84 -14.26
CA GLY A 90 -6.24 15.99 -15.10
C GLY A 90 -5.78 15.58 -16.50
N HIS A 91 -5.54 16.59 -17.33
CA HIS A 91 -5.16 16.43 -18.73
C HIS A 91 -3.82 17.13 -19.04
N ASN A 92 -3.34 16.97 -20.27
CA ASN A 92 -2.13 17.54 -20.88
C ASN A 92 -0.78 16.99 -20.40
N TRP A 93 -0.57 16.78 -19.10
CA TRP A 93 0.75 16.35 -18.60
C TRP A 93 1.17 14.99 -19.17
N GLN A 94 0.20 14.10 -19.45
CA GLN A 94 0.43 12.77 -20.01
C GLN A 94 1.11 12.83 -21.38
N LYS A 95 0.58 13.66 -22.30
CA LYS A 95 1.15 13.82 -23.65
C LYS A 95 2.55 14.42 -23.59
N SER A 96 2.72 15.46 -22.76
CA SER A 96 4.02 16.10 -22.54
C SER A 96 5.05 15.12 -21.97
N TYR A 97 4.66 14.29 -21.01
CA TYR A 97 5.55 13.31 -20.41
C TYR A 97 5.88 12.15 -21.35
N ILE A 98 4.92 11.65 -22.15
CA ILE A 98 5.19 10.65 -23.20
C ILE A 98 6.28 11.17 -24.15
N LYS A 99 6.15 12.41 -24.63
CA LYS A 99 7.15 13.03 -25.52
C LYS A 99 8.50 13.17 -24.82
N LEU A 100 8.54 13.72 -23.61
CA LEU A 100 9.75 13.83 -22.80
C LEU A 100 10.47 12.48 -22.66
N HIS A 101 9.72 11.45 -22.28
CA HIS A 101 10.24 10.10 -22.06
C HIS A 101 10.86 9.54 -23.34
N GLN A 102 10.16 9.64 -24.48
CA GLN A 102 10.66 9.20 -25.77
C GLN A 102 11.92 9.96 -26.20
N ASP A 103 11.93 11.29 -26.04
CA ASP A 103 13.08 12.11 -26.41
C ASP A 103 14.32 11.79 -25.57
N ILE A 104 14.15 11.45 -24.28
CA ILE A 104 15.24 10.96 -23.41
C ILE A 104 15.75 9.58 -23.87
N LEU A 105 14.84 8.64 -24.15
CA LEU A 105 15.23 7.30 -24.61
C LEU A 105 15.98 7.32 -25.94
N GLN A 106 15.65 8.27 -26.81
CA GLN A 106 16.26 8.45 -28.12
C GLN A 106 17.44 9.43 -28.12
N ALA A 107 17.92 9.84 -26.93
CA ALA A 107 19.03 10.78 -26.75
C ALA A 107 18.86 12.13 -27.47
N ARG A 108 17.62 12.55 -27.74
CA ARG A 108 17.28 13.90 -28.25
C ARG A 108 17.28 14.95 -27.14
N ARG A 109 17.27 14.50 -25.89
CA ARG A 109 17.47 15.30 -24.67
C ARG A 109 18.52 14.61 -23.79
N PRO A 110 19.11 15.33 -22.82
CA PRO A 110 20.03 14.73 -21.85
C PRO A 110 19.43 13.46 -21.22
N GLN A 111 20.20 12.38 -21.24
CA GLN A 111 19.79 11.07 -20.75
C GLN A 111 19.74 11.06 -19.23
N LYS A 112 18.58 11.42 -18.68
CA LYS A 112 18.32 11.45 -17.24
C LYS A 112 17.18 10.52 -16.87
N PHE A 113 17.45 9.61 -15.94
CA PHE A 113 16.55 8.52 -15.55
C PHE A 113 16.25 8.54 -14.07
N ILE A 114 15.03 8.11 -13.74
CA ILE A 114 14.65 7.62 -12.42
C ILE A 114 14.25 6.17 -12.60
N VAL A 115 14.87 5.27 -11.84
CA VAL A 115 14.62 3.83 -11.93
C VAL A 115 13.99 3.37 -10.62
N PHE A 116 12.72 2.98 -10.64
CA PHE A 116 12.15 2.21 -9.52
C PHE A 116 12.76 0.80 -9.56
N THR A 117 13.48 0.39 -8.51
CA THR A 117 14.09 -0.93 -8.46
C THR A 117 13.79 -1.67 -7.15
N CYS A 118 13.62 -2.99 -7.28
CA CYS A 118 13.47 -3.92 -6.15
C CYS A 118 14.63 -4.91 -6.03
N LYS A 119 15.69 -4.74 -6.83
CA LYS A 119 16.85 -5.64 -6.89
C LYS A 119 17.95 -5.27 -5.90
N GLU A 120 17.93 -4.06 -5.37
CA GLU A 120 18.99 -3.56 -4.48
C GLU A 120 19.01 -4.28 -3.13
N GLU A 121 20.21 -4.65 -2.68
CA GLU A 121 20.39 -5.49 -1.50
C GLU A 121 20.01 -4.78 -0.18
N GLY A 122 19.41 -5.53 0.73
CA GLY A 122 19.15 -5.07 2.11
C GLY A 122 17.88 -4.26 2.27
N TYR A 123 17.13 -4.03 1.19
CA TYR A 123 15.89 -3.27 1.22
C TYR A 123 14.86 -3.78 0.21
N GLY A 124 13.72 -4.29 0.72
CA GLY A 124 12.64 -4.76 -0.16
C GLY A 124 11.60 -3.67 -0.45
N CYS A 125 11.00 -3.71 -1.65
CA CYS A 125 9.89 -2.83 -2.07
C CYS A 125 8.54 -3.05 -1.37
N GLY A 126 8.48 -3.90 -0.34
CA GLY A 126 7.23 -4.26 0.33
C GLY A 126 6.28 -5.10 -0.55
N GLY A 127 4.99 -5.05 -0.21
CA GLY A 127 3.92 -5.77 -0.91
C GLY A 127 3.45 -5.07 -2.19
N TYR A 128 2.47 -5.66 -2.88
CA TYR A 128 1.93 -5.16 -4.15
C TYR A 128 1.47 -3.69 -4.07
N GLY A 129 0.60 -3.36 -3.11
CA GLY A 129 0.11 -1.98 -2.93
C GLY A 129 1.22 -0.98 -2.58
N ASN A 130 2.29 -1.40 -1.88
CA ASN A 130 3.45 -0.53 -1.62
C ASN A 130 4.22 -0.21 -2.90
N ARG A 131 4.39 -1.20 -3.79
CA ARG A 131 5.08 -1.00 -5.07
C ARG A 131 4.30 -0.06 -5.98
N LEU A 132 2.99 -0.23 -6.06
CA LEU A 132 2.13 0.71 -6.79
C LEU A 132 2.31 2.14 -6.25
N GLY A 133 2.34 2.32 -4.93
CA GLY A 133 2.60 3.61 -4.30
C GLY A 133 4.00 4.17 -4.60
N GLY A 134 5.04 3.34 -4.58
CA GLY A 134 6.41 3.71 -4.91
C GLY A 134 6.54 4.15 -6.38
N ILE A 135 6.07 3.30 -7.31
CA ILE A 135 6.04 3.58 -8.75
C ILE A 135 5.28 4.89 -9.03
N THR A 136 4.12 5.08 -8.41
CA THR A 136 3.34 6.31 -8.51
C THR A 136 4.16 7.52 -8.09
N SER A 137 4.80 7.45 -6.92
CA SER A 137 5.61 8.54 -6.40
C SER A 137 6.79 8.88 -7.32
N LEU A 138 7.39 7.86 -7.93
CA LEU A 138 8.51 8.01 -8.84
C LEU A 138 8.10 8.54 -10.21
N LEU A 139 6.90 8.24 -10.69
CA LEU A 139 6.34 8.89 -11.88
C LEU A 139 6.25 10.40 -11.67
N PHE A 140 5.61 10.85 -10.59
CA PHE A 140 5.46 12.28 -10.32
C PHE A 140 6.82 12.95 -10.06
N LEU A 141 7.76 12.24 -9.42
CA LEU A 141 9.12 12.75 -9.26
C LEU A 141 9.82 12.90 -10.62
N SER A 142 9.64 11.94 -11.53
CA SER A 142 10.22 11.96 -12.88
C SER A 142 9.68 13.12 -13.71
N ILE A 143 8.38 13.38 -13.60
CA ILE A 143 7.73 14.55 -14.23
C ILE A 143 8.36 15.85 -13.72
N LEU A 144 8.47 16.00 -12.40
CA LEU A 144 9.01 17.21 -11.76
C LEU A 144 10.48 17.46 -12.08
N THR A 145 11.26 16.40 -12.19
CA THR A 145 12.71 16.47 -12.44
C THR A 145 13.08 16.36 -13.92
N GLN A 146 12.09 16.27 -14.82
CA GLN A 146 12.25 16.09 -16.26
C GLN A 146 13.11 14.87 -16.62
N ARG A 147 12.83 13.74 -15.96
CA ARG A 147 13.53 12.45 -16.12
C ARG A 147 12.61 11.40 -16.73
N ALA A 148 13.20 10.40 -17.39
CA ALA A 148 12.46 9.22 -17.85
C ALA A 148 12.33 8.19 -16.72
N LEU A 149 11.10 7.76 -16.44
CA LEU A 149 10.81 6.72 -15.45
C LEU A 149 11.03 5.33 -16.02
N LEU A 150 11.86 4.53 -15.38
CA LEU A 150 12.00 3.11 -15.67
C LEU A 150 11.61 2.26 -14.46
N ILE A 151 11.19 1.02 -14.73
CA ILE A 151 10.75 0.06 -13.70
C ILE A 151 11.60 -1.19 -13.85
N ASP A 152 12.50 -1.38 -12.89
CA ASP A 152 13.34 -2.56 -12.73
C ASP A 152 12.72 -3.48 -11.68
N TRP A 153 11.83 -4.35 -12.17
CA TRP A 153 11.08 -5.30 -11.36
C TRP A 153 11.74 -6.67 -11.40
N ASP A 154 11.90 -7.33 -10.25
CA ASP A 154 12.28 -8.74 -10.21
C ASP A 154 11.64 -9.49 -9.04
N HIS A 155 10.61 -10.26 -9.39
CA HIS A 155 9.96 -11.22 -8.50
C HIS A 155 9.70 -12.53 -9.24
N GLY A 156 10.76 -13.17 -9.73
CA GLY A 156 10.69 -14.47 -10.39
C GLY A 156 10.16 -14.45 -11.82
N ALA A 157 9.59 -13.33 -12.27
CA ALA A 157 9.26 -13.03 -13.66
C ALA A 157 9.34 -11.52 -13.94
N PRO A 158 9.59 -11.11 -15.21
CA PRO A 158 9.51 -9.72 -15.63
C PRO A 158 8.08 -9.17 -15.45
N LEU A 159 7.97 -7.87 -15.20
CA LEU A 159 6.67 -7.22 -14.95
C LEU A 159 5.74 -7.35 -16.17
N GLU A 160 6.30 -7.39 -17.37
CA GLU A 160 5.62 -7.54 -18.67
C GLU A 160 4.78 -8.81 -18.78
N ARG A 161 5.09 -9.83 -17.97
CA ARG A 161 4.23 -11.02 -17.86
C ARG A 161 2.84 -10.66 -17.32
N PHE A 162 2.74 -9.61 -16.51
CA PHE A 162 1.51 -9.19 -15.84
C PHE A 162 0.97 -7.86 -16.39
N LEU A 163 1.84 -6.87 -16.55
CA LEU A 163 1.51 -5.51 -16.97
C LEU A 163 2.50 -5.05 -18.05
N VAL A 164 1.99 -4.55 -19.17
CA VAL A 164 2.82 -4.08 -20.30
C VAL A 164 2.76 -2.54 -20.42
N PRO A 165 3.77 -1.90 -21.04
CA PRO A 165 3.78 -0.46 -21.26
C PRO A 165 2.53 0.10 -21.95
N LYS A 166 2.02 1.23 -21.44
CA LYS A 166 0.99 2.05 -22.09
C LYS A 166 1.58 3.40 -22.50
N GLY A 167 2.15 3.50 -23.70
CA GLY A 167 2.72 4.75 -24.24
C GLY A 167 4.04 5.22 -23.60
N VAL A 168 4.29 4.90 -22.32
CA VAL A 168 5.56 5.13 -21.62
C VAL A 168 6.34 3.81 -21.58
N GLN A 169 7.47 3.75 -22.29
CA GLN A 169 8.35 2.58 -22.32
C GLN A 169 9.19 2.49 -21.03
N TRP A 170 8.54 2.16 -19.92
CA TRP A 170 9.18 2.02 -18.61
C TRP A 170 10.05 0.76 -18.49
N ASN A 171 9.91 -0.20 -19.42
CA ASN A 171 10.69 -1.43 -19.48
C ASN A 171 11.93 -1.33 -20.37
N TYR A 172 12.45 -0.12 -20.56
CA TYR A 172 13.71 0.07 -21.29
C TYR A 172 14.83 -0.70 -20.58
N SER A 173 15.66 -1.40 -21.36
CA SER A 173 16.66 -2.31 -20.81
C SER A 173 17.69 -1.58 -19.93
N MET A 174 17.93 -2.10 -18.73
CA MET A 174 18.98 -1.59 -17.84
C MET A 174 20.39 -1.72 -18.44
N GLU A 175 20.59 -2.64 -19.39
CA GLU A 175 21.84 -2.79 -20.14
C GLU A 175 22.23 -1.50 -20.87
N ASN A 176 21.24 -0.78 -21.40
CA ASN A 176 21.44 0.46 -22.11
C ASN A 176 21.90 1.60 -21.20
N LEU A 177 21.84 1.42 -19.88
CA LEU A 177 22.24 2.43 -18.89
C LEU A 177 23.60 2.15 -18.25
N LYS A 178 24.25 1.01 -18.56
CA LYS A 178 25.49 0.57 -17.90
C LYS A 178 26.67 1.54 -18.01
N HIS A 179 26.67 2.35 -19.06
CA HIS A 179 27.73 3.34 -19.32
C HIS A 179 27.46 4.70 -18.66
N LEU A 180 26.29 4.89 -18.05
CA LEU A 180 25.91 6.12 -17.38
C LEU A 180 26.20 6.00 -15.88
N ASP A 181 26.68 7.10 -15.31
CA ASP A 181 26.87 7.19 -13.86
C ASP A 181 25.53 7.06 -13.11
N SER A 182 25.57 6.36 -11.98
CA SER A 182 24.35 5.98 -11.25
C SER A 182 24.49 6.12 -9.75
N ARG A 183 23.41 6.54 -9.10
CA ARG A 183 23.29 6.65 -7.64
C ARG A 183 22.06 5.88 -7.16
N ILE A 184 22.20 5.23 -5.99
CA ILE A 184 21.13 4.45 -5.38
C ILE A 184 20.56 5.20 -4.16
N HIS A 185 19.23 5.29 -4.10
CA HIS A 185 18.47 5.90 -3.02
C HIS A 185 17.54 4.90 -2.37
N TYR A 186 17.44 4.97 -1.04
CA TYR A 186 16.51 4.18 -0.25
C TYR A 186 15.48 5.10 0.39
N LEU A 187 14.36 5.31 -0.32
CA LEU A 187 13.30 6.22 0.11
C LEU A 187 12.11 5.40 0.59
N GLY A 188 11.88 5.19 1.89
CA GLY A 188 10.64 4.47 2.24
C GLY A 188 10.56 3.65 3.51
N LYS A 189 11.47 3.72 4.48
CA LYS A 189 11.39 2.89 5.69
C LYS A 189 12.45 3.34 6.68
N LYS A 190 12.15 3.19 7.98
CA LYS A 190 13.14 3.28 9.06
C LYS A 190 14.28 2.28 8.79
N GLU A 191 15.48 2.52 9.29
CA GLU A 191 16.66 1.66 9.06
C GLU A 191 16.34 0.16 9.25
N HIS A 192 16.60 -0.63 8.21
CA HIS A 192 16.47 -2.10 8.25
C HIS A 192 17.73 -2.83 7.76
N PHE A 193 18.78 -2.08 7.41
CA PHE A 193 20.05 -2.70 7.08
C PHE A 193 20.62 -3.38 8.32
N LYS A 194 20.90 -4.69 8.22
CA LYS A 194 21.52 -5.47 9.31
C LYS A 194 22.96 -5.00 9.61
N LYS A 195 23.58 -4.24 8.69
CA LYS A 195 24.91 -3.65 8.80
C LYS A 195 24.84 -2.19 8.39
N THR A 196 25.62 -1.34 9.05
CA THR A 196 25.78 0.06 8.63
C THR A 196 26.42 0.11 7.25
N ARG A 197 25.74 0.78 6.30
CA ARG A 197 26.23 1.00 4.94
C ARG A 197 26.60 2.47 4.78
N SER A 198 27.86 2.75 4.44
CA SER A 198 28.40 4.10 4.23
C SER A 198 28.01 4.70 2.88
N ASP A 199 27.61 3.85 1.93
CA ASP A 199 27.15 4.21 0.59
C ASP A 199 25.64 4.50 0.52
N VAL A 200 24.96 4.54 1.68
CA VAL A 200 23.54 4.84 1.78
C VAL A 200 23.36 6.22 2.41
N LEU A 201 22.82 7.17 1.65
CA LEU A 201 22.32 8.43 2.20
C LEU A 201 21.08 8.14 3.05
N LYS A 202 21.12 8.53 4.33
CA LYS A 202 20.09 8.24 5.34
C LYS A 202 19.49 9.51 5.94
N PRO A 203 18.62 10.27 5.26
CA PRO A 203 18.31 11.60 5.75
C PRO A 203 17.10 11.65 6.71
N TRP A 204 16.25 10.61 6.80
CA TRP A 204 14.96 10.73 7.53
C TRP A 204 14.60 9.55 8.45
N LYS A 205 14.12 9.90 9.66
CA LYS A 205 13.68 8.94 10.69
C LYS A 205 12.22 8.52 10.51
N THR A 206 11.37 9.41 9.99
CA THR A 206 9.94 9.16 9.77
C THR A 206 9.49 9.53 8.36
N LYS A 207 8.32 9.02 7.95
CA LYS A 207 7.67 9.43 6.69
C LYS A 207 7.37 10.92 6.67
N LEU A 208 7.03 11.51 7.82
CA LEU A 208 6.72 12.93 7.96
C LEU A 208 7.94 13.80 7.73
N ASP A 209 9.08 13.44 8.33
CA ASP A 209 10.34 14.17 8.14
C ASP A 209 10.76 14.15 6.65
N PHE A 210 10.62 12.99 6.02
CA PHE A 210 10.88 12.85 4.59
C PHE A 210 9.94 13.71 3.75
N GLN A 211 8.63 13.70 4.02
CA GLN A 211 7.69 14.54 3.29
C GLN A 211 7.93 16.04 3.53
N ALA A 212 8.30 16.43 4.75
CA ALA A 212 8.65 17.82 5.07
C ALA A 212 9.89 18.28 4.30
N TRP A 213 10.94 17.46 4.28
CA TRP A 213 12.11 17.71 3.44
C TRP A 213 11.72 17.77 1.96
N LEU A 214 10.95 16.80 1.48
CA LEU A 214 10.58 16.69 0.07
C LEU A 214 9.87 17.93 -0.44
N ARG A 215 9.06 18.59 0.41
CA ARG A 215 8.39 19.85 0.08
C ARG A 215 9.36 21.00 -0.13
N GLN A 216 10.49 21.03 0.58
CA GLN A 216 11.43 22.15 0.58
C GLN A 216 12.65 21.92 -0.31
N ALA A 217 13.05 20.67 -0.53
CA ALA A 217 14.27 20.32 -1.25
C ALA A 217 14.28 20.81 -2.70
N ASP A 218 15.44 21.26 -3.17
CA ASP A 218 15.73 21.37 -4.60
C ASP A 218 15.97 19.96 -5.17
N LEU A 219 14.94 19.42 -5.82
CA LEU A 219 14.97 18.07 -6.37
C LEU A 219 15.92 17.95 -7.57
N SER A 220 16.14 19.03 -8.32
CA SER A 220 17.03 19.01 -9.48
C SER A 220 18.49 18.91 -9.04
N SER A 221 18.85 19.60 -7.96
CA SER A 221 20.18 19.52 -7.36
C SER A 221 20.39 18.22 -6.57
N TYR A 222 19.36 17.70 -5.90
CA TYR A 222 19.46 16.44 -5.15
C TYR A 222 19.59 15.21 -6.05
N PHE A 223 18.81 15.18 -7.13
CA PHE A 223 18.86 14.15 -8.16
C PHE A 223 19.67 14.68 -9.34
N ASP A 224 20.99 14.70 -9.20
CA ASP A 224 21.95 15.27 -10.15
C ASP A 224 22.64 14.23 -11.04
N HIS A 225 22.50 12.92 -10.76
CA HIS A 225 23.15 11.86 -11.54
C HIS A 225 22.33 11.51 -12.79
N PRO A 226 22.96 11.03 -13.87
CA PRO A 226 22.23 10.55 -15.05
C PRO A 226 21.22 9.45 -14.70
N VAL A 227 21.57 8.50 -13.82
CA VAL A 227 20.68 7.41 -13.41
C VAL A 227 20.46 7.41 -11.90
N GLU A 228 19.23 7.71 -11.48
CA GLU A 228 18.83 7.68 -10.07
C GLU A 228 18.02 6.42 -9.78
N LYS A 229 18.65 5.39 -9.21
CA LYS A 229 17.98 4.15 -8.81
C LYS A 229 17.35 4.32 -7.44
N ILE A 230 16.06 4.05 -7.32
CA ILE A 230 15.30 4.32 -6.11
C ILE A 230 14.52 3.09 -5.67
N VAL A 231 14.82 2.63 -4.46
CA VAL A 231 14.05 1.60 -3.77
C VAL A 231 13.05 2.29 -2.85
N SER A 232 11.76 2.00 -3.02
CA SER A 232 10.72 2.61 -2.19
C SER A 232 9.56 1.68 -1.86
N ASN A 233 8.99 1.87 -0.66
CA ASN A 233 7.70 1.29 -0.28
C ASN A 233 6.70 2.34 0.25
N TRP A 234 7.10 3.63 0.30
CA TRP A 234 6.24 4.73 0.70
C TRP A 234 5.52 5.32 -0.51
N ASN A 235 4.23 5.59 -0.36
CA ASN A 235 3.52 6.50 -1.25
C ASN A 235 3.70 7.94 -0.75
N PHE A 236 4.41 8.75 -1.51
CA PHE A 236 4.69 10.17 -1.26
C PHE A 236 4.33 11.09 -2.42
N ALA A 237 3.57 10.58 -3.40
CA ALA A 237 3.15 11.33 -4.59
C ALA A 237 2.41 12.64 -4.24
N ASN A 238 1.50 12.62 -3.25
CA ASN A 238 0.79 13.83 -2.81
C ASN A 238 1.75 14.93 -2.31
N ALA A 239 2.82 14.55 -1.57
CA ALA A 239 3.79 15.52 -1.06
C ALA A 239 4.62 16.18 -2.18
N LEU A 240 4.74 15.54 -3.34
CA LEU A 240 5.35 16.13 -4.53
C LEU A 240 4.44 17.19 -5.16
N LEU A 241 3.11 16.97 -5.15
CA LEU A 241 2.13 17.91 -5.71
C LEU A 241 1.90 19.14 -4.83
N GLU A 242 2.26 19.06 -3.56
CA GLU A 242 2.23 20.18 -2.62
C GLU A 242 3.41 21.15 -2.81
N LYS A 243 4.38 20.86 -3.69
CA LYS A 243 5.54 21.75 -3.88
C LYS A 243 5.13 23.09 -4.51
N PRO A 244 5.60 24.24 -3.96
CA PRO A 244 5.32 25.57 -4.49
C PRO A 244 5.81 25.78 -5.93
N PHE A 245 6.86 25.05 -6.33
CA PHE A 245 7.57 25.15 -7.60
C PHE A 245 6.92 24.40 -8.78
N LEU A 246 5.68 23.90 -8.61
CA LEU A 246 4.81 23.65 -9.76
C LEU A 246 4.45 25.01 -10.37
N GLU A 247 5.42 25.59 -11.08
CA GLU A 247 5.29 26.88 -11.77
C GLU A 247 4.14 26.83 -12.78
N LYS A 248 3.61 28.02 -13.08
CA LYS A 248 2.50 28.47 -13.96
C LYS A 248 2.04 27.59 -15.13
N ASN A 249 2.79 26.59 -15.56
CA ASN A 249 2.48 25.67 -16.67
C ASN A 249 1.96 24.29 -16.23
N PHE A 250 2.12 23.91 -14.96
CA PHE A 250 1.54 22.68 -14.42
C PHE A 250 0.20 22.98 -13.75
N ASN A 251 -0.82 23.00 -14.62
CA ASN A 251 -2.24 23.23 -14.40
C ASN A 251 -2.76 22.97 -12.96
N GLU A 252 -3.65 23.85 -12.47
CA GLU A 252 -4.54 23.61 -11.33
C GLU A 252 -5.22 22.22 -11.36
N SER A 253 -5.34 21.61 -12.55
CA SER A 253 -5.89 20.27 -12.79
C SER A 253 -5.16 19.15 -12.04
N LEU A 254 -3.85 19.25 -11.78
CA LEU A 254 -3.12 18.27 -10.97
C LEU A 254 -3.27 18.53 -9.46
N ARG A 255 -3.67 19.74 -9.04
CA ARG A 255 -3.87 20.07 -7.61
C ARG A 255 -5.21 19.58 -7.06
N LYS A 256 -6.22 19.34 -7.91
CA LYS A 256 -7.53 18.78 -7.51
C LYS A 256 -7.49 17.28 -7.19
N THR A 257 -6.36 16.61 -7.42
CA THR A 257 -6.24 15.15 -7.37
C THR A 257 -5.89 14.64 -5.97
N ASN A 258 -6.66 15.04 -4.95
CA ASN A 258 -6.48 14.46 -3.63
C ASN A 258 -7.17 13.08 -3.63
N ASN A 259 -6.37 12.01 -3.60
CA ASN A 259 -6.76 10.62 -3.26
C ASN A 259 -6.96 9.63 -4.42
N SER A 260 -6.34 9.83 -5.59
CA SER A 260 -6.32 8.79 -6.64
C SER A 260 -5.07 8.77 -7.52
N LEU A 261 -3.95 9.29 -7.03
CA LEU A 261 -2.71 9.33 -7.81
C LEU A 261 -2.22 7.94 -8.22
N VAL A 262 -2.47 6.90 -7.42
CA VAL A 262 -2.12 5.54 -7.80
C VAL A 262 -2.98 5.09 -8.97
N GLY A 263 -4.27 5.39 -8.96
CA GLY A 263 -5.17 5.12 -10.09
C GLY A 263 -4.73 5.82 -11.37
N CYS A 264 -4.33 7.10 -11.27
CA CYS A 264 -3.86 7.88 -12.41
C CYS A 264 -2.53 7.38 -12.96
N ALA A 265 -1.56 7.09 -12.09
CA ALA A 265 -0.28 6.52 -12.51
C ALA A 265 -0.48 5.13 -13.11
N PHE A 266 -1.37 4.31 -12.53
CA PHE A 266 -1.66 2.98 -13.03
C PHE A 266 -2.28 3.03 -14.43
N ASP A 267 -3.35 3.82 -14.61
CA ASP A 267 -3.99 3.99 -15.92
C ASP A 267 -3.02 4.57 -16.95
N PHE A 268 -2.12 5.45 -16.55
CA PHE A 268 -1.17 6.06 -17.48
C PHE A 268 -0.04 5.10 -17.90
N LEU A 269 0.50 4.29 -16.99
CA LEU A 269 1.69 3.49 -17.23
C LEU A 269 1.43 2.09 -17.79
N PHE A 270 0.28 1.49 -17.44
CA PHE A 270 0.09 0.05 -17.62
C PHE A 270 -1.13 -0.30 -18.47
N LEU A 271 -0.92 -1.27 -19.36
CA LEU A 271 -1.96 -2.17 -19.86
C LEU A 271 -1.81 -3.51 -19.15
N LYS A 272 -2.92 -4.24 -18.99
CA LYS A 272 -2.84 -5.62 -18.52
C LYS A 272 -2.26 -6.50 -19.64
N SER A 273 -1.45 -7.49 -19.30
CA SER A 273 -0.96 -8.46 -20.27
C SER A 273 -2.12 -9.33 -20.78
N LYS A 274 -1.94 -9.95 -21.96
CA LYS A 274 -2.93 -10.89 -22.52
C LYS A 274 -3.23 -12.04 -21.55
N GLU A 275 -2.21 -12.57 -20.88
CA GLU A 275 -2.37 -13.64 -19.89
C GLU A 275 -3.22 -13.18 -18.70
N LEU A 276 -2.94 -11.98 -18.16
CA LEU A 276 -3.72 -11.42 -17.05
C LEU A 276 -5.18 -11.16 -17.45
N GLU A 277 -5.43 -10.62 -18.64
CA GLU A 277 -6.79 -10.38 -19.13
C GLU A 277 -7.59 -11.68 -19.29
N ILE A 278 -6.97 -12.73 -19.83
CA ILE A 278 -7.60 -14.05 -19.95
C ILE A 278 -7.97 -14.59 -18.57
N ARG A 279 -7.03 -14.57 -17.62
CA ARG A 279 -7.27 -15.07 -16.25
C ARG A 279 -8.36 -14.26 -15.54
N LEU A 280 -8.36 -12.94 -15.69
CA LEU A 280 -9.42 -12.08 -15.16
C LEU A 280 -10.78 -12.38 -15.78
N SER A 281 -10.84 -12.57 -17.10
CA SER A 281 -12.09 -12.92 -17.79
C SER A 281 -12.64 -14.27 -17.29
N THR A 282 -11.79 -15.28 -17.16
CA THR A 282 -12.16 -16.59 -16.61
C THR A 282 -12.66 -16.47 -15.18
N ALA A 283 -11.94 -15.73 -14.34
CA ALA A 283 -12.33 -15.49 -12.95
C ALA A 283 -13.67 -14.74 -12.81
N ARG A 284 -13.90 -13.70 -13.62
CA ARG A 284 -15.19 -13.00 -13.63
C ARG A 284 -16.33 -13.94 -14.00
N HIS A 285 -16.12 -14.77 -15.02
CA HIS A 285 -17.13 -15.73 -15.47
C HIS A 285 -17.42 -16.79 -14.41
N SER A 286 -16.39 -17.43 -13.85
CA SER A 286 -16.55 -18.50 -12.86
C SER A 286 -17.20 -18.02 -11.56
N LEU A 287 -16.95 -16.78 -11.15
CA LEU A 287 -17.54 -16.18 -9.96
C LEU A 287 -18.88 -15.47 -10.22
N GLY A 288 -19.37 -15.46 -11.47
CA GLY A 288 -20.60 -14.74 -11.83
C GLY A 288 -20.50 -13.21 -11.71
N LEU A 289 -19.30 -12.64 -11.66
CA LEU A 289 -19.03 -11.21 -11.51
C LEU A 289 -19.13 -10.46 -12.85
N THR A 290 -20.28 -10.58 -13.51
CA THR A 290 -20.54 -9.93 -14.81
C THR A 290 -20.82 -8.43 -14.64
N ASN A 291 -20.95 -7.70 -15.75
CA ASN A 291 -21.36 -6.29 -15.73
C ASN A 291 -22.86 -6.08 -15.44
N LYS A 292 -23.66 -7.17 -15.38
CA LYS A 292 -25.10 -7.12 -15.13
C LYS A 292 -25.49 -7.27 -13.66
N VAL A 293 -24.52 -7.60 -12.80
CA VAL A 293 -24.73 -7.81 -11.37
C VAL A 293 -24.13 -6.66 -10.58
N LEU A 294 -24.80 -6.29 -9.49
CA LEU A 294 -24.27 -5.32 -8.55
C LEU A 294 -23.26 -6.01 -7.64
N LYS A 295 -22.07 -5.45 -7.50
CA LYS A 295 -20.95 -6.09 -6.81
C LYS A 295 -20.57 -5.29 -5.56
N VAL A 296 -20.63 -5.95 -4.41
CA VAL A 296 -20.07 -5.42 -3.16
C VAL A 296 -18.78 -6.17 -2.87
N GLY A 297 -17.66 -5.49 -3.05
CA GLY A 297 -16.35 -6.00 -2.74
C GLY A 297 -16.01 -5.76 -1.28
N PHE A 298 -15.43 -6.75 -0.61
CA PHE A 298 -14.90 -6.54 0.73
C PHE A 298 -13.56 -7.21 0.90
N HIS A 299 -12.67 -6.50 1.60
CA HIS A 299 -11.28 -6.88 1.75
C HIS A 299 -10.91 -7.01 3.23
N ILE A 300 -10.50 -8.22 3.61
CA ILE A 300 -10.10 -8.55 4.98
C ILE A 300 -8.59 -8.83 4.97
N ARG A 301 -7.81 -8.00 5.66
CA ARG A 301 -6.36 -8.16 5.80
C ARG A 301 -6.04 -8.73 7.16
N MET A 302 -5.69 -10.01 7.25
CA MET A 302 -5.48 -10.69 8.55
C MET A 302 -4.09 -10.47 9.17
N GLY A 303 -3.20 -9.74 8.51
CA GLY A 303 -1.84 -9.48 9.02
C GLY A 303 -0.87 -10.60 8.61
N ASP A 304 0.43 -10.37 8.82
CA ASP A 304 1.47 -11.34 8.40
C ASP A 304 1.35 -12.70 9.12
N VAL A 305 0.58 -12.74 10.22
CA VAL A 305 0.30 -13.94 11.03
C VAL A 305 -0.55 -14.97 10.28
N ALA A 306 -1.52 -14.54 9.47
CA ALA A 306 -2.28 -15.43 8.58
C ALA A 306 -1.39 -16.15 7.54
N LEU A 307 -0.17 -15.63 7.33
CA LEU A 307 0.84 -16.16 6.43
C LEU A 307 1.99 -16.84 7.19
N HIS A 308 1.73 -17.29 8.43
CA HIS A 308 2.68 -17.95 9.33
C HIS A 308 3.92 -17.09 9.67
N ARG A 309 3.77 -15.75 9.75
CA ARG A 309 4.84 -14.82 10.13
C ARG A 309 4.39 -13.83 11.22
N GLY A 310 4.94 -13.96 12.42
CA GLY A 310 4.72 -13.05 13.55
C GLY A 310 3.87 -13.65 14.67
N SER A 311 4.03 -13.12 15.90
CA SER A 311 3.38 -13.62 17.13
C SER A 311 2.04 -12.97 17.44
N ASN A 312 1.68 -11.87 16.76
CA ASN A 312 0.50 -11.08 17.11
C ASN A 312 -0.54 -11.24 16.02
N SER A 313 -1.52 -12.12 16.24
CA SER A 313 -2.71 -12.12 15.40
C SER A 313 -3.30 -10.71 15.48
N ASN A 314 -3.42 -10.05 14.33
CA ASN A 314 -4.41 -8.99 14.26
C ASN A 314 -5.73 -9.75 14.37
N ASN A 315 -6.26 -9.87 15.60
CA ASN A 315 -7.62 -10.34 15.88
C ASN A 315 -8.63 -9.34 15.30
N LEU A 316 -8.54 -9.08 13.99
CA LEU A 316 -9.57 -8.42 13.23
C LEU A 316 -10.78 -9.34 13.34
N ASN A 317 -11.85 -8.80 13.88
CA ASN A 317 -13.14 -9.45 13.91
C ASN A 317 -13.68 -9.56 12.46
N TYR A 318 -13.12 -10.48 11.67
CA TYR A 318 -13.50 -10.68 10.27
C TYR A 318 -15.01 -10.95 10.14
N ARG A 319 -15.61 -11.58 11.15
CA ARG A 319 -17.07 -11.81 11.24
C ARG A 319 -17.87 -10.50 11.20
N ALA A 320 -17.37 -9.43 11.83
CA ALA A 320 -18.01 -8.12 11.74
C ALA A 320 -17.96 -7.55 10.30
N SER A 321 -16.92 -7.88 9.52
CA SER A 321 -16.85 -7.49 8.10
C SER A 321 -17.89 -8.23 7.26
N PHE A 322 -18.11 -9.53 7.52
CA PHE A 322 -19.19 -10.30 6.86
C PHE A 322 -20.57 -9.73 7.18
N ARG A 323 -20.87 -9.48 8.46
CA ARG A 323 -22.14 -8.83 8.85
C ARG A 323 -22.33 -7.48 8.16
N CYS A 324 -21.26 -6.70 8.04
CA CYS A 324 -21.32 -5.44 7.32
C CYS A 324 -21.67 -5.61 5.84
N ALA A 325 -21.02 -6.56 5.18
CA ALA A 325 -21.27 -6.86 3.77
C ALA A 325 -22.72 -7.33 3.54
N GLN A 326 -23.25 -8.16 4.44
CA GLN A 326 -24.64 -8.59 4.40
C GLN A 326 -25.62 -7.44 4.62
N ASN A 327 -25.40 -6.60 5.65
CA ASN A 327 -26.26 -5.45 5.91
C ASN A 327 -26.28 -4.48 4.71
N LEU A 328 -25.14 -4.24 4.07
CA LEU A 328 -25.05 -3.42 2.87
C LEU A 328 -25.78 -4.07 1.69
N ARG A 329 -25.60 -5.38 1.47
CA ARG A 329 -26.35 -6.13 0.45
C ARG A 329 -27.85 -5.99 0.66
N ASP A 330 -28.33 -6.18 1.88
CA ASP A 330 -29.75 -6.16 2.19
C ASP A 330 -30.34 -4.76 2.02
N ALA A 331 -29.60 -3.72 2.44
CA ALA A 331 -29.98 -2.34 2.19
C ALA A 331 -30.07 -2.03 0.68
N LEU A 332 -29.09 -2.47 -0.11
CA LEU A 332 -29.10 -2.29 -1.56
C LEU A 332 -30.25 -3.06 -2.20
N ALA A 333 -30.50 -4.31 -1.80
CA ALA A 333 -31.59 -5.13 -2.31
C ALA A 333 -32.97 -4.53 -2.00
N GLN A 334 -33.12 -3.86 -0.85
CA GLN A 334 -34.34 -3.12 -0.51
C GLN A 334 -34.53 -1.89 -1.40
N GLN A 335 -33.44 -1.18 -1.70
CA GLN A 335 -33.47 0.03 -2.53
C GLN A 335 -33.66 -0.26 -4.02
N THR A 336 -33.19 -1.41 -4.50
CA THR A 336 -33.36 -1.83 -5.90
C THR A 336 -34.63 -2.65 -6.15
N ARG A 337 -35.55 -2.76 -5.16
CA ARG A 337 -36.83 -3.46 -5.32
C ARG A 337 -37.58 -2.93 -6.55
N GLY A 338 -37.73 -3.79 -7.56
CA GLY A 338 -38.34 -3.46 -8.86
C GLY A 338 -37.38 -3.58 -10.05
N PHE A 339 -36.06 -3.52 -9.79
CA PHE A 339 -35.02 -3.86 -10.75
C PHE A 339 -34.52 -5.28 -10.44
N GLN A 340 -34.57 -6.20 -11.42
CA GLN A 340 -33.96 -7.52 -11.27
C GLN A 340 -32.42 -7.40 -11.28
N THR A 341 -31.83 -6.91 -10.20
CA THR A 341 -30.38 -6.85 -10.03
C THR A 341 -29.95 -7.89 -9.00
N ASP A 342 -29.33 -8.98 -9.46
CA ASP A 342 -28.60 -9.90 -8.59
C ASP A 342 -27.44 -9.14 -7.94
N ILE A 343 -27.22 -9.36 -6.63
CA ILE A 343 -26.16 -8.69 -5.85
C ILE A 343 -25.17 -9.76 -5.41
N LYS A 344 -23.90 -9.59 -5.79
CA LYS A 344 -22.81 -10.51 -5.41
C LYS A 344 -21.85 -9.86 -4.42
N LEU A 345 -21.49 -10.62 -3.39
CA LEU A 345 -20.46 -10.23 -2.44
C LEU A 345 -19.13 -10.85 -2.85
N PHE A 346 -18.14 -10.04 -3.24
CA PHE A 346 -16.80 -10.53 -3.58
C PHE A 346 -15.84 -10.34 -2.40
N LEU A 347 -15.25 -11.44 -1.91
CA LEU A 347 -14.25 -11.42 -0.84
C LEU A 347 -12.83 -11.53 -1.39
N ALA A 348 -12.01 -10.52 -1.09
CA ALA A 348 -10.56 -10.57 -1.20
C ALA A 348 -9.93 -10.68 0.21
N THR A 349 -9.13 -11.71 0.46
CA THR A 349 -8.46 -11.90 1.75
C THR A 349 -7.15 -12.65 1.57
N ASP A 350 -6.20 -12.36 2.44
CA ASP A 350 -4.91 -13.02 2.47
C ASP A 350 -4.85 -14.25 3.39
N ASP A 351 -6.01 -14.70 3.87
CA ASP A 351 -6.17 -15.79 4.82
C ASP A 351 -7.10 -16.88 4.27
N LYS A 352 -6.58 -18.12 4.20
CA LYS A 352 -7.30 -19.27 3.66
C LYS A 352 -8.47 -19.69 4.56
N ASP A 353 -8.33 -19.57 5.87
CA ASP A 353 -9.38 -19.94 6.82
C ASP A 353 -10.54 -18.96 6.74
N VAL A 354 -10.27 -17.68 6.47
CA VAL A 354 -11.31 -16.68 6.20
C VAL A 354 -12.05 -17.00 4.90
N LYS A 355 -11.37 -17.47 3.84
CA LYS A 355 -12.04 -17.95 2.61
C LYS A 355 -12.91 -19.16 2.90
N GLN A 356 -12.39 -20.15 3.62
CA GLN A 356 -13.15 -21.35 3.97
C GLN A 356 -14.37 -21.02 4.83
N TYR A 357 -14.21 -20.11 5.80
CA TYR A 357 -15.31 -19.61 6.61
C TYR A 357 -16.39 -18.94 5.75
N ALA A 358 -16.01 -18.13 4.76
CA ALA A 358 -16.94 -17.51 3.83
C ALA A 358 -17.77 -18.56 3.07
N LEU A 359 -17.10 -19.57 2.49
CA LEU A 359 -17.74 -20.62 1.72
C LEU A 359 -18.62 -21.53 2.58
N MET A 360 -18.28 -21.75 3.85
CA MET A 360 -19.10 -22.55 4.76
C MET A 360 -20.35 -21.82 5.26
N ASN A 361 -20.27 -20.49 5.47
CA ASN A 361 -21.33 -19.74 6.17
C ASN A 361 -22.13 -18.80 5.26
N TYR A 362 -21.61 -18.48 4.07
CA TYR A 362 -22.18 -17.46 3.17
C TYR A 362 -22.12 -17.85 1.69
N ALA A 363 -21.98 -19.14 1.35
CA ALA A 363 -21.80 -19.58 -0.05
C ALA A 363 -22.93 -19.17 -1.02
N SER A 364 -24.13 -18.89 -0.52
CA SER A 364 -25.24 -18.38 -1.35
C SER A 364 -24.95 -16.99 -1.95
N ASP A 365 -24.08 -16.21 -1.29
CA ASP A 365 -23.96 -14.77 -1.53
C ASP A 365 -22.52 -14.31 -1.75
N VAL A 366 -21.58 -14.97 -1.07
CA VAL A 366 -20.16 -14.63 -1.08
C VAL A 366 -19.41 -15.52 -2.06
N VAL A 367 -18.72 -14.88 -2.99
CA VAL A 367 -17.78 -15.49 -3.92
C VAL A 367 -16.37 -15.02 -3.61
N THR A 368 -15.40 -15.91 -3.75
CA THR A 368 -13.97 -15.61 -3.58
C THR A 368 -13.17 -16.49 -4.53
N LEU A 369 -11.97 -16.05 -4.91
CA LEU A 369 -11.09 -16.86 -5.73
C LEU A 369 -10.55 -18.04 -4.92
N ASP A 370 -10.63 -19.24 -5.50
CA ASP A 370 -9.94 -20.44 -5.01
C ASP A 370 -8.45 -20.36 -5.40
N ILE A 371 -7.76 -19.43 -4.75
CA ILE A 371 -6.33 -19.18 -4.92
C ILE A 371 -5.68 -19.12 -3.55
N THR A 372 -4.49 -19.72 -3.45
CA THR A 372 -3.63 -19.59 -2.27
C THR A 372 -3.13 -18.16 -2.18
N PRO A 373 -3.38 -17.44 -1.07
CA PRO A 373 -2.83 -16.11 -0.90
C PRO A 373 -1.31 -16.13 -0.74
N HIS A 374 -0.62 -15.22 -1.41
CA HIS A 374 0.83 -15.07 -1.30
C HIS A 374 1.20 -13.61 -1.01
N HIS A 375 2.15 -13.39 -0.09
CA HIS A 375 2.79 -12.09 0.03
C HIS A 375 4.01 -12.05 -0.89
N ILE A 376 4.13 -11.05 -1.76
CA ILE A 376 5.22 -10.98 -2.76
C ILE A 376 6.62 -11.08 -2.11
N LYS A 377 6.77 -10.63 -0.85
CA LYS A 377 8.02 -10.75 -0.06
C LYS A 377 8.31 -12.17 0.48
N SER A 378 7.33 -13.07 0.62
CA SER A 378 7.56 -14.44 1.11
C SER A 378 8.14 -15.37 0.02
N LEU A 379 8.15 -14.92 -1.22
CA LEU A 379 8.69 -15.64 -2.38
C LEU A 379 10.21 -15.52 -2.52
N GLN A 380 10.84 -14.58 -1.80
CA GLN A 380 12.30 -14.46 -1.75
C GLN A 380 12.86 -15.28 -0.59
N GLY A 381 13.73 -16.25 -0.89
CA GLY A 381 14.58 -16.94 0.09
C GLY A 381 14.16 -18.36 0.49
N ARG A 382 13.30 -19.04 -0.27
CA ARG A 382 13.08 -20.49 -0.13
C ARG A 382 13.42 -21.16 -1.47
N ASN A 383 13.99 -22.37 -1.43
CA ASN A 383 14.18 -23.27 -2.58
C ASN A 383 12.81 -23.64 -3.16
N ILE A 384 12.18 -22.70 -3.84
CA ILE A 384 10.82 -22.78 -4.36
C ILE A 384 10.92 -23.00 -5.86
N ARG A 385 10.10 -23.92 -6.38
CA ARG A 385 9.97 -24.18 -7.83
C ARG A 385 9.67 -22.87 -8.55
N HIS A 386 10.34 -22.62 -9.68
CA HIS A 386 10.29 -21.35 -10.43
C HIS A 386 8.88 -20.82 -10.79
N SER A 387 7.83 -21.65 -10.72
CA SER A 387 6.44 -21.27 -11.02
C SER A 387 5.66 -20.64 -9.85
N GLU A 388 5.96 -20.95 -8.58
CA GLU A 388 5.17 -20.47 -7.44
C GLU A 388 5.23 -18.94 -7.23
N PRO A 389 6.36 -18.25 -7.49
CA PRO A 389 6.41 -16.79 -7.37
C PRO A 389 5.55 -16.07 -8.40
N VAL A 390 5.44 -16.64 -9.60
CA VAL A 390 4.65 -16.06 -10.71
C VAL A 390 3.16 -16.19 -10.44
N GLU A 391 2.71 -17.40 -10.07
CA GLU A 391 1.32 -17.65 -9.71
C GLU A 391 0.89 -16.82 -8.50
N GLY A 392 1.77 -16.65 -7.51
CA GLY A 392 1.51 -15.77 -6.37
C GLY A 392 1.25 -14.31 -6.79
N ILE A 393 1.96 -13.79 -7.79
CA ILE A 393 1.70 -12.43 -8.30
C ILE A 393 0.38 -12.38 -9.07
N PHE A 394 0.10 -13.35 -9.94
CA PHE A 394 -1.20 -13.43 -10.62
C PHE A 394 -2.35 -13.44 -9.63
N ASN A 395 -2.29 -14.30 -8.61
CA ASN A 395 -3.30 -14.42 -7.55
C ASN A 395 -3.57 -13.07 -6.87
N VAL A 396 -2.51 -12.36 -6.46
CA VAL A 396 -2.63 -11.03 -5.83
C VAL A 396 -3.25 -10.01 -6.80
N MET A 397 -2.84 -10.01 -8.07
CA MET A 397 -3.41 -9.10 -9.06
C MET A 397 -4.87 -9.43 -9.37
N LEU A 398 -5.24 -10.71 -9.46
CA LEU A 398 -6.62 -11.14 -9.71
C LEU A 398 -7.55 -10.65 -8.60
N ASP A 399 -7.23 -10.91 -7.33
CA ASP A 399 -8.00 -10.40 -6.18
C ASP A 399 -8.09 -8.86 -6.23
N HIS A 400 -6.99 -8.18 -6.58
CA HIS A 400 -6.94 -6.71 -6.58
C HIS A 400 -7.81 -6.08 -7.68
N PHE A 401 -7.74 -6.61 -8.91
CA PHE A 401 -8.55 -6.11 -10.02
C PHE A 401 -10.03 -6.43 -9.82
N LEU A 402 -10.38 -7.67 -9.44
CA LEU A 402 -11.78 -8.02 -9.16
C LEU A 402 -12.36 -7.18 -8.02
N LEU A 403 -11.57 -6.93 -6.97
CA LEU A 403 -11.96 -6.02 -5.90
C LEU A 403 -12.17 -4.60 -6.45
N SER A 404 -11.25 -4.07 -7.27
CA SER A 404 -11.37 -2.73 -7.85
C SER A 404 -12.63 -2.56 -8.71
N GLU A 405 -13.08 -3.64 -9.34
CA GLU A 405 -14.24 -3.69 -10.25
C GLU A 405 -15.58 -3.83 -9.55
N CYS A 406 -15.59 -4.01 -8.23
CA CYS A 406 -16.83 -3.95 -7.45
C CYS A 406 -17.39 -2.52 -7.45
N ASP A 407 -18.68 -2.37 -7.21
CA ASP A 407 -19.39 -1.08 -7.20
C ASP A 407 -19.30 -0.39 -5.83
N PHE A 408 -19.32 -1.19 -4.76
CA PHE A 408 -19.13 -0.77 -3.38
C PHE A 408 -17.97 -1.53 -2.73
N LEU A 409 -17.26 -0.89 -1.81
CA LEU A 409 -16.08 -1.45 -1.15
C LEU A 409 -16.13 -1.35 0.38
N ILE A 410 -15.89 -2.46 1.06
CA ILE A 410 -15.66 -2.52 2.51
C ILE A 410 -14.21 -2.98 2.75
N LEU A 411 -13.33 -2.08 3.14
CA LEU A 411 -11.89 -2.31 3.10
C LEU A 411 -11.27 -2.39 4.50
N SER A 412 -10.33 -3.31 4.68
CA SER A 412 -9.33 -3.20 5.74
C SER A 412 -8.37 -2.04 5.45
N MET A 413 -7.84 -1.38 6.49
CA MET A 413 -6.82 -0.33 6.38
C MET A 413 -5.49 -0.91 5.89
N SER A 414 -5.39 -1.13 4.58
CA SER A 414 -4.27 -1.80 3.91
C SER A 414 -4.00 -1.14 2.57
N THR A 415 -2.73 -1.01 2.19
CA THR A 415 -2.34 -0.47 0.88
C THR A 415 -2.94 -1.28 -0.28
N PHE A 416 -3.19 -2.58 -0.10
CA PHE A 416 -3.87 -3.42 -1.09
C PHE A 416 -5.28 -2.90 -1.39
N GLY A 417 -6.15 -2.81 -0.37
CA GLY A 417 -7.52 -2.34 -0.55
C GLY A 417 -7.59 -0.88 -0.99
N LEU A 418 -6.74 -0.01 -0.42
CA LEU A 418 -6.68 1.40 -0.78
C LEU A 418 -6.35 1.59 -2.26
N THR A 419 -5.32 0.90 -2.75
CA THR A 419 -4.97 0.99 -4.17
C THR A 419 -6.05 0.41 -5.06
N ALA A 420 -6.73 -0.67 -4.66
CA ALA A 420 -7.86 -1.22 -5.43
C ALA A 420 -8.99 -0.19 -5.62
N ALA A 421 -9.32 0.57 -4.57
CA ALA A 421 -10.28 1.67 -4.66
C ALA A 421 -9.80 2.78 -5.63
N GLU A 422 -8.51 3.12 -5.59
CA GLU A 422 -7.92 4.14 -6.48
C GLU A 422 -7.94 3.71 -7.96
N LEU A 423 -7.70 2.43 -8.28
CA LEU A 423 -7.63 1.92 -9.66
C LEU A 423 -8.89 2.19 -10.49
N LYS A 424 -10.06 2.23 -9.86
CA LYS A 424 -11.34 2.55 -10.50
C LYS A 424 -11.93 3.87 -10.05
N PHE A 425 -11.14 4.71 -9.39
CA PHE A 425 -11.51 6.05 -8.94
C PHE A 425 -12.78 6.04 -8.09
N HIS A 426 -12.88 5.09 -7.16
CA HIS A 426 -14.05 4.95 -6.30
C HIS A 426 -14.38 6.25 -5.56
N PRO A 427 -15.64 6.73 -5.60
CA PRO A 427 -16.12 7.81 -4.74
C PRO A 427 -15.97 7.47 -3.26
N SER A 428 -15.78 8.48 -2.40
CA SER A 428 -15.68 8.25 -0.95
C SER A 428 -16.97 7.64 -0.38
N GLN A 429 -18.11 7.91 -1.02
CA GLN A 429 -19.44 7.41 -0.65
C GLN A 429 -19.59 5.90 -0.91
N THR A 430 -18.83 5.32 -1.84
CA THR A 430 -18.89 3.89 -2.16
C THR A 430 -17.85 3.07 -1.40
N VAL A 431 -17.04 3.70 -0.55
CA VAL A 431 -15.93 3.04 0.18
C VAL A 431 -16.07 3.26 1.68
N THR A 432 -16.07 2.17 2.44
CA THR A 432 -16.02 2.20 3.90
C THR A 432 -14.89 1.33 4.45
N PHE A 433 -14.51 1.55 5.71
CA PHE A 433 -13.41 0.82 6.36
C PHE A 433 -13.89 0.01 7.55
N GLY A 434 -13.49 -1.26 7.61
CA GLY A 434 -13.91 -2.21 8.65
C GLY A 434 -13.65 -1.74 10.09
N HIS A 435 -12.62 -0.93 10.34
CA HIS A 435 -12.34 -0.42 11.68
C HIS A 435 -13.32 0.68 12.14
N LYS A 436 -13.92 1.47 11.23
CA LYS A 436 -14.99 2.43 11.59
C LYS A 436 -16.26 1.69 12.01
N ILE A 437 -16.50 0.54 11.39
CA ILE A 437 -17.63 -0.36 11.65
C ILE A 437 -17.50 -1.07 13.01
N MET A 438 -16.27 -1.42 13.42
CA MET A 438 -16.03 -2.11 14.69
C MET A 438 -16.19 -1.24 15.95
N ARG A 439 -16.29 0.09 15.81
CA ARG A 439 -16.46 1.03 16.94
C ARG A 439 -17.88 1.52 17.14
N SER A 440 -18.76 1.31 16.18
CA SER A 440 -20.19 1.63 16.26
C SER A 440 -20.96 0.62 15.44
N ASN A 441 -21.90 -0.10 16.06
CA ASN A 441 -22.79 -1.03 15.35
C ASN A 441 -23.64 -0.35 14.24
N ASP A 442 -23.60 0.99 14.14
CA ASP A 442 -24.52 1.81 13.33
C ASP A 442 -24.02 2.22 11.94
N HIS A 443 -22.80 1.88 11.53
CA HIS A 443 -22.19 2.47 10.32
C HIS A 443 -22.19 1.56 9.08
N CYS A 444 -22.64 0.31 9.20
CA CYS A 444 -22.88 -0.55 8.04
C CYS A 444 -24.30 -0.37 7.54
N GLY A 445 -24.46 0.36 6.44
CA GLY A 445 -25.77 0.54 5.80
C GLY A 445 -26.32 1.97 5.79
N ARG A 446 -25.60 2.96 6.35
CA ARG A 446 -25.90 4.38 6.05
C ARG A 446 -25.27 4.76 4.71
N VAL A 447 -25.72 4.12 3.63
CA VAL A 447 -25.68 4.77 2.32
C VAL A 447 -26.97 5.58 2.29
N GLU A 448 -26.90 6.87 2.64
CA GLU A 448 -28.04 7.77 2.51
C GLU A 448 -28.32 7.93 1.01
N VAL A 449 -29.35 7.22 0.54
CA VAL A 449 -29.96 7.41 -0.78
C VAL A 449 -31.31 8.07 -0.52
N PRO A 450 -31.65 9.18 -1.19
CA PRO A 450 -32.83 9.95 -0.84
C PRO A 450 -34.08 9.14 -1.20
N SER A 451 -35.06 9.12 -0.29
CA SER A 451 -36.39 8.60 -0.57
C SER A 451 -37.07 9.53 -1.58
N HIS A 452 -37.14 9.15 -2.84
CA HIS A 452 -37.98 9.89 -3.78
C HIS A 452 -39.45 9.55 -3.54
N THR A 453 -40.18 10.57 -3.08
CA THR A 453 -41.60 10.73 -3.34
C THR A 453 -41.86 10.79 -4.84
N ASN A 454 -42.98 10.16 -5.23
CA ASN A 454 -43.54 10.12 -6.58
C ASN A 454 -43.37 11.43 -7.37
N SER A 455 -42.71 11.35 -8.51
CA SER A 455 -43.19 11.95 -9.77
C SER A 455 -42.18 11.67 -10.88
N TYR A 456 -42.51 10.75 -11.79
CA TYR A 456 -42.04 10.88 -13.17
C TYR A 456 -43.20 10.62 -14.12
N VAL A 457 -43.52 11.69 -14.84
CA VAL A 457 -44.44 11.76 -15.97
C VAL A 457 -43.83 10.98 -17.13
N ARG A 458 -44.68 10.19 -17.80
CA ARG A 458 -44.37 9.50 -19.06
C ARG A 458 -44.10 10.52 -20.16
N THR A 459 -43.02 10.32 -20.91
CA THR A 459 -42.97 10.52 -22.37
C THR A 459 -42.14 9.41 -22.98
#